data_AF-V2ZFB6-F1
#
_entry.id   AF-V2ZFB6-F1
#
_cell.length_a   1.000
_cell.length_b   1.000
_cell.length_c   1.000
_cell.angle_alpha   90.00
_cell.angle_beta   90.00
_cell.angle_gamma   90.00
#
_symmetry.space_group_name_H-M   'P 1'
#
loop_
_entity.id
_entity.type
_entity.pdbx_description
1 polymer ?
#
loop_
_entity_poly.entity_id
_entity_poly.type
_entity_poly.pdbx_seq_one_letter_code
_entity_poly.pdbx_strand_id
1 'polypeptide(L)'
;MTAKYSTKAIEKKLEQERSERIATFKAELMDVCFKRLREDIHERRYNQLIDSYVGLFHQFSDKADYILAIDGSFPAAKRQYYLAALTASQFFRLVRARFPSQMRSGAGPYNFKKNNFNFSKDAILANDWELALSVTGDDTIEGLLLMGDYEKAKRTLPRDSTDIGDEILQCMWGIAYQDQPVFDKALKERIKILRRQGSRCSTILDSRGLALIQLALRRGMTCNLNVIELPWELLDDEPADKAGLSLPFEDELQEIIQKREMHRL
;
A
#
# COMPACT_ATOMS: atom_id res chain seq x y z
N MET A 1 -17.51 3.06 -28.71
CA MET A 1 -17.24 4.48 -28.32
C MET A 1 -16.64 4.49 -26.92
N THR A 2 -15.34 4.69 -26.81
CA THR A 2 -14.61 4.81 -25.54
C THR A 2 -15.00 6.13 -24.87
N ALA A 3 -15.71 6.06 -23.75
CA ALA A 3 -16.03 7.24 -22.96
C ALA A 3 -14.72 7.87 -22.44
N LYS A 4 -14.31 9.01 -23.01
CA LYS A 4 -13.25 9.85 -22.45
C LYS A 4 -13.79 10.52 -21.19
N TYR A 5 -13.51 9.91 -20.05
CA TYR A 5 -13.73 10.51 -18.75
C TYR A 5 -12.73 11.67 -18.54
N SER A 6 -13.17 12.81 -18.00
CA SER A 6 -12.35 14.02 -17.89
C SER A 6 -11.23 13.90 -16.85
N THR A 7 -9.99 14.13 -17.27
CA THR A 7 -8.74 14.11 -16.46
C THR A 7 -8.18 15.52 -16.18
N LYS A 8 -8.83 16.58 -16.68
CA LYS A 8 -8.31 17.96 -16.69
C LYS A 8 -7.87 18.50 -15.33
N ALA A 9 -8.60 18.18 -14.25
CA ALA A 9 -8.25 18.65 -12.92
C ALA A 9 -6.98 17.98 -12.37
N ILE A 10 -6.75 16.72 -12.77
CA ILE A 10 -5.55 15.95 -12.40
C ILE A 10 -4.36 16.45 -13.21
N GLU A 11 -4.52 16.62 -14.54
CA GLU A 11 -3.49 17.18 -15.42
C GLU A 11 -3.00 18.54 -14.90
N LYS A 12 -3.91 19.46 -14.56
CA LYS A 12 -3.57 20.76 -14.00
C LYS A 12 -2.81 20.65 -12.67
N LYS A 13 -3.18 19.69 -11.80
CA LYS A 13 -2.48 19.46 -10.53
C LYS A 13 -1.09 18.87 -10.75
N LEU A 14 -0.94 17.92 -11.67
CA LEU A 14 0.36 17.36 -12.05
C LEU A 14 1.28 18.45 -12.63
N GLU A 15 0.75 19.34 -13.48
CA GLU A 15 1.50 20.50 -14.02
C GLU A 15 1.93 21.48 -12.92
N GLN A 16 1.03 21.82 -12.00
CA GLN A 16 1.33 22.68 -10.86
C GLN A 16 2.39 22.04 -9.96
N GLU A 17 2.22 20.78 -9.57
CA GLU A 17 3.16 20.08 -8.69
C GLU A 17 4.53 19.87 -9.35
N ARG A 18 4.60 19.62 -10.66
CA ARG A 18 5.86 19.60 -11.42
C ARG A 18 6.60 20.93 -11.33
N SER A 19 5.85 22.03 -11.39
CA SER A 19 6.41 23.38 -11.30
C SER A 19 6.88 23.70 -9.87
N GLU A 20 6.14 23.24 -8.86
CA GLU A 20 6.46 23.42 -7.44
C GLU A 20 7.58 22.49 -6.96
N ARG A 21 7.89 21.40 -7.65
CA ARG A 21 8.97 20.45 -7.27
C ARG A 21 10.38 21.01 -7.42
N ILE A 22 10.51 22.21 -7.97
CA ILE A 22 11.72 23.03 -7.78
C ILE A 22 11.88 23.44 -6.28
N ALA A 23 10.87 23.22 -5.43
CA ALA A 23 10.82 23.56 -4.00
C ALA A 23 10.40 22.39 -3.07
N THR A 24 11.38 21.61 -2.61
CA THR A 24 11.69 21.26 -1.19
C THR A 24 10.64 20.69 -0.20
N PHE A 25 9.36 20.44 -0.53
CA PHE A 25 8.35 20.18 0.53
C PHE A 25 8.34 18.76 1.17
N LYS A 26 8.76 17.69 0.47
CA LYS A 26 8.60 16.29 0.97
C LYS A 26 9.77 15.73 1.78
N ALA A 27 10.97 16.31 1.67
CA ALA A 27 12.13 15.83 2.41
C ALA A 27 12.04 16.17 3.92
N GLU A 28 11.56 17.37 4.23
CA GLU A 28 11.49 17.88 5.61
C GLU A 28 10.55 17.06 6.51
N LEU A 29 9.40 16.61 5.98
CA LEU A 29 8.46 15.79 6.74
C LEU A 29 9.01 14.40 7.07
N MET A 30 9.80 13.82 6.16
CA MET A 30 10.44 12.53 6.38
C MET A 30 11.49 12.59 7.50
N ASP A 31 12.28 13.67 7.53
CA ASP A 31 13.25 13.93 8.60
C ASP A 31 12.57 14.10 9.97
N VAL A 32 11.41 14.77 10.00
CA VAL A 32 10.58 14.89 11.21
C VAL A 32 10.10 13.52 11.70
N CYS A 33 9.64 12.65 10.79
CA CYS A 33 9.24 11.28 11.13
C CYS A 33 10.41 10.46 11.69
N PHE A 34 11.59 10.54 11.08
CA PHE A 34 12.79 9.86 11.58
C PHE A 34 13.25 10.36 12.94
N LYS A 35 13.22 11.68 13.15
CA LYS A 35 13.53 12.29 14.44
C LYS A 35 12.59 11.78 15.52
N ARG A 36 11.27 11.75 15.25
CA ARG A 36 10.27 11.25 16.19
C ARG A 36 10.49 9.77 16.52
N LEU A 37 10.70 8.92 15.51
CA LEU A 37 10.98 7.50 15.72
C LEU A 37 12.21 7.29 16.60
N ARG A 38 13.28 8.05 16.32
CA ARG A 38 14.51 8.02 17.13
C ARG A 38 14.21 8.38 18.59
N GLU A 39 13.52 9.49 18.84
CA GLU A 39 13.16 9.92 20.18
C GLU A 39 12.31 8.87 20.90
N ASP A 40 11.30 8.29 20.25
CA ASP A 40 10.44 7.27 20.85
C ASP A 40 11.22 6.00 21.23
N ILE A 41 12.20 5.58 20.41
CA ILE A 41 13.09 4.45 20.71
C ILE A 41 14.00 4.77 21.90
N HIS A 42 14.66 5.93 21.88
CA HIS A 42 15.62 6.32 22.93
C HIS A 42 14.95 6.55 24.28
N GLU A 43 13.79 7.20 24.29
CA GLU A 43 13.01 7.50 25.48
C GLU A 43 12.10 6.35 25.91
N ARG A 44 12.14 5.21 25.19
CA ARG A 44 11.32 4.01 25.45
C ARG A 44 9.82 4.31 25.47
N ARG A 45 9.36 5.22 24.62
CA ARG A 45 7.93 5.53 24.40
C ARG A 45 7.25 4.43 23.57
N TYR A 46 7.19 3.22 24.13
CA TYR A 46 6.70 2.02 23.45
C TYR A 46 5.24 2.10 22.96
N ASN A 47 4.43 2.99 23.54
CA ASN A 47 3.06 3.28 23.11
C ASN A 47 2.98 4.19 21.87
N GLN A 48 4.08 4.82 21.47
CA GLN A 48 4.17 5.69 20.29
C GLN A 48 4.84 4.98 19.09
N LEU A 49 5.57 3.89 19.31
CA LEU A 49 6.35 3.23 18.26
C LEU A 49 5.51 2.87 17.03
N ILE A 50 4.34 2.24 17.23
CA ILE A 50 3.45 1.88 16.10
C ILE A 50 3.05 3.12 15.31
N ASP A 51 2.66 4.20 15.99
CA ASP A 51 2.21 5.44 15.34
C ASP A 51 3.37 6.15 14.60
N SER A 52 4.59 6.08 15.14
CA SER A 52 5.79 6.62 14.49
C SER A 52 6.16 5.84 13.22
N TYR A 53 6.08 4.50 13.24
CA TYR A 53 6.25 3.70 12.03
C TYR A 53 5.13 3.93 11.01
N VAL A 54 3.87 4.06 11.44
CA VAL A 54 2.74 4.37 10.54
C VAL A 54 2.95 5.74 9.86
N GLY A 55 3.41 6.74 10.61
CA GLY A 55 3.75 8.05 10.04
C GLY A 55 4.82 7.95 8.97
N LEU A 56 5.90 7.22 9.23
CA LEU A 56 6.99 7.01 8.28
C LEU A 56 6.54 6.22 7.04
N PHE A 57 5.69 5.20 7.23
CA PHE A 57 5.09 4.41 6.15
C PHE A 57 4.37 5.33 5.16
N HIS A 58 3.52 6.23 5.65
CA HIS A 58 2.79 7.16 4.80
C HIS A 58 3.73 8.11 4.05
N GLN A 59 4.83 8.57 4.67
CA GLN A 59 5.80 9.42 3.96
C GLN A 59 6.48 8.68 2.79
N PHE A 60 6.85 7.42 2.97
CA PHE A 60 7.43 6.63 1.88
C PHE A 60 6.41 6.29 0.79
N SER A 61 5.21 5.84 1.16
CA SER A 61 4.12 5.53 0.23
C SER A 61 3.75 6.76 -0.60
N ASP A 62 3.51 7.92 0.05
CA ASP A 62 3.12 9.15 -0.65
C ASP A 62 4.25 9.72 -1.53
N LYS A 63 5.51 9.42 -1.20
CA LYS A 63 6.66 9.74 -2.05
C LYS A 63 6.73 8.82 -3.25
N ALA A 64 6.49 7.52 -3.08
CA ALA A 64 6.45 6.54 -4.16
C ALA A 64 5.34 6.85 -5.17
N ASP A 65 4.11 7.05 -4.69
CA ASP A 65 2.95 7.42 -5.51
C ASP A 65 3.25 8.68 -6.33
N TYR A 66 3.89 9.66 -5.70
CA TYR A 66 4.25 10.90 -6.37
C TYR A 66 5.35 10.70 -7.42
N ILE A 67 6.43 9.96 -7.12
CA ILE A 67 7.49 9.67 -8.10
C ILE A 67 6.86 9.03 -9.34
N LEU A 68 5.97 8.06 -9.14
CA LEU A 68 5.32 7.38 -10.25
C LEU A 68 4.40 8.32 -11.04
N ALA A 69 3.55 9.10 -10.36
CA ALA A 69 2.60 10.01 -11.01
C ALA A 69 3.28 11.17 -11.78
N ILE A 70 4.39 11.69 -11.24
CA ILE A 70 5.00 12.93 -11.70
C ILE A 70 6.20 12.67 -12.60
N ASP A 71 7.12 11.81 -12.15
CA ASP A 71 8.38 11.51 -12.85
C ASP A 71 8.23 10.36 -13.84
N GLY A 72 7.19 9.53 -13.69
CA GLY A 72 6.99 8.32 -14.49
C GLY A 72 8.04 7.23 -14.24
N SER A 73 8.88 7.38 -13.20
CA SER A 73 9.96 6.43 -12.92
C SER A 73 9.49 5.31 -12.00
N PHE A 74 9.04 4.21 -12.57
CA PHE A 74 8.64 3.04 -11.80
C PHE A 74 9.80 2.42 -10.99
N PRO A 75 11.04 2.28 -11.50
CA PRO A 75 12.16 1.80 -10.69
C PRO A 75 12.44 2.64 -9.45
N ALA A 76 12.39 3.98 -9.57
CA ALA A 76 12.57 4.87 -8.41
C ALA A 76 11.39 4.79 -7.43
N ALA A 77 10.17 4.67 -7.94
CA ALA A 77 8.98 4.46 -7.11
C ALA A 77 9.05 3.12 -6.35
N LYS A 78 9.45 2.02 -7.00
CA LYS A 78 9.65 0.70 -6.38
C LYS A 78 10.58 0.73 -5.17
N ARG A 79 11.68 1.48 -5.25
CA ARG A 79 12.60 1.67 -4.11
C ARG A 79 11.90 2.32 -2.91
N GLN A 80 11.03 3.31 -3.14
CA GLN A 80 10.27 3.95 -2.06
C GLN A 80 9.12 3.06 -1.56
N TYR A 81 8.44 2.34 -2.46
CA TYR A 81 7.44 1.33 -2.09
C TYR A 81 8.05 0.23 -1.22
N TYR A 82 9.26 -0.23 -1.52
CA TYR A 82 9.99 -1.18 -0.69
C TYR A 82 10.25 -0.63 0.72
N LEU A 83 10.70 0.63 0.85
CA LEU A 83 10.92 1.26 2.15
C LEU A 83 9.61 1.43 2.94
N ALA A 84 8.50 1.79 2.25
CA ALA A 84 7.17 1.82 2.87
C ALA A 84 6.80 0.42 3.39
N ALA A 85 6.90 -0.61 2.57
CA ALA A 85 6.60 -1.99 2.92
C ALA A 85 7.46 -2.51 4.08
N LEU A 86 8.75 -2.16 4.11
CA LEU A 86 9.66 -2.53 5.19
C LEU A 86 9.22 -1.87 6.50
N THR A 87 8.91 -0.57 6.46
CA THR A 87 8.34 0.17 7.59
C THR A 87 7.03 -0.46 8.07
N ALA A 88 6.20 -0.95 7.14
CA ALA A 88 4.97 -1.66 7.47
C ALA A 88 5.24 -2.96 8.22
N SER A 89 6.14 -3.79 7.68
CA SER A 89 6.55 -5.03 8.33
C SER A 89 7.02 -4.78 9.76
N GLN A 90 7.81 -3.73 10.01
CA GLN A 90 8.26 -3.38 11.37
C GLN A 90 7.12 -3.10 12.35
N PHE A 91 6.11 -2.30 11.98
CA PHE A 91 4.99 -2.09 12.92
C PHE A 91 4.09 -3.31 13.05
N PHE A 92 3.97 -4.15 12.02
CA PHE A 92 3.24 -5.43 12.14
C PHE A 92 3.94 -6.38 13.13
N ARG A 93 5.27 -6.36 13.19
CA ARG A 93 6.05 -7.08 14.22
C ARG A 93 5.74 -6.55 15.62
N LEU A 94 5.68 -5.22 15.79
CA LEU A 94 5.25 -4.60 17.05
C LEU A 94 3.82 -5.00 17.46
N VAL A 95 2.88 -5.03 16.51
CA VAL A 95 1.50 -5.47 16.75
C VAL A 95 1.46 -6.95 17.18
N ARG A 96 2.21 -7.83 16.53
CA ARG A 96 2.33 -9.26 16.90
C ARG A 96 2.94 -9.44 18.29
N ALA A 97 3.96 -8.65 18.61
CA ALA A 97 4.53 -8.55 19.96
C ALA A 97 3.61 -7.81 20.96
N ARG A 98 2.36 -7.50 20.57
CA ARG A 98 1.31 -6.83 21.38
C ARG A 98 1.82 -5.55 22.04
N PHE A 99 2.55 -4.70 21.30
CA PHE A 99 2.81 -3.33 21.71
C PHE A 99 1.52 -2.51 21.73
N PRO A 100 1.38 -1.53 22.65
CA PRO A 100 0.21 -0.67 22.67
C PRO A 100 0.24 0.30 21.47
N SER A 101 -0.93 0.63 20.94
CA SER A 101 -1.12 1.64 19.89
C SER A 101 -2.07 2.74 20.37
N GLN A 102 -1.79 4.01 20.06
CA GLN A 102 -2.72 5.12 20.34
C GLN A 102 -3.64 5.46 19.16
N MET A 103 -3.68 4.66 18.10
CA MET A 103 -4.58 4.86 16.97
C MET A 103 -6.00 5.17 17.47
N ARG A 104 -6.47 6.39 17.17
CA ARG A 104 -7.63 7.03 17.81
C ARG A 104 -8.88 6.16 17.74
N SER A 105 -9.55 6.02 18.88
CA SER A 105 -10.83 5.32 19.07
C SER A 105 -11.98 5.84 18.19
N GLY A 106 -11.89 7.03 17.59
CA GLY A 106 -12.87 7.56 16.64
C GLY A 106 -12.94 6.80 15.31
N ALA A 107 -11.97 5.92 15.01
CA ALA A 107 -11.98 5.00 13.89
C ALA A 107 -12.10 3.52 14.34
N GLY A 108 -12.37 3.27 15.63
CA GLY A 108 -12.20 1.97 16.27
C GLY A 108 -10.72 1.56 16.40
N PRO A 109 -10.39 0.45 17.08
CA PRO A 109 -9.05 -0.12 17.01
C PRO A 109 -8.77 -0.45 15.54
N TYR A 110 -7.82 0.26 14.93
CA TYR A 110 -7.45 0.02 13.54
C TYR A 110 -7.04 -1.44 13.39
N ASN A 111 -7.84 -2.21 12.67
CA ASN A 111 -7.66 -3.65 12.57
C ASN A 111 -6.72 -3.95 11.39
N PHE A 112 -5.43 -4.02 11.69
CA PHE A 112 -4.37 -4.54 10.82
C PHE A 112 -4.54 -6.03 10.45
N LYS A 113 -5.72 -6.60 10.55
CA LYS A 113 -6.08 -7.86 9.87
C LYS A 113 -7.21 -7.67 8.86
N LYS A 114 -8.02 -6.62 9.00
CA LYS A 114 -9.16 -6.33 8.11
C LYS A 114 -8.83 -5.33 7.00
N ASN A 115 -7.88 -4.43 7.19
CA ASN A 115 -7.57 -3.34 6.26
C ASN A 115 -6.13 -3.37 5.71
N ASN A 116 -5.58 -4.57 5.53
CA ASN A 116 -4.15 -4.77 5.26
C ASN A 116 -3.70 -4.30 3.89
N PHE A 117 -4.59 -4.37 2.90
CA PHE A 117 -4.28 -4.02 1.53
C PHE A 117 -3.63 -2.63 1.38
N ASN A 118 -3.96 -1.68 2.26
CA ASN A 118 -3.32 -0.36 2.23
C ASN A 118 -1.81 -0.40 2.51
N PHE A 119 -1.31 -1.37 3.28
CA PHE A 119 0.08 -1.49 3.68
C PHE A 119 0.87 -2.47 2.82
N SER A 120 0.21 -3.53 2.40
CA SER A 120 0.80 -4.57 1.55
C SER A 120 0.79 -4.19 0.07
N LYS A 121 -0.04 -3.23 -0.37
CA LYS A 121 0.05 -2.66 -1.73
C LYS A 121 1.48 -2.25 -2.07
N ASP A 122 2.21 -1.68 -1.12
CA ASP A 122 3.56 -1.16 -1.37
C ASP A 122 4.54 -2.32 -1.57
N ALA A 123 4.38 -3.42 -0.84
CA ALA A 123 5.18 -4.62 -1.05
C ALA A 123 4.87 -5.27 -2.41
N ILE A 124 3.59 -5.29 -2.81
CA ILE A 124 3.15 -5.78 -4.12
C ILE A 124 3.74 -4.93 -5.24
N LEU A 125 3.68 -3.60 -5.12
CA LEU A 125 4.22 -2.67 -6.12
C LEU A 125 5.75 -2.66 -6.16
N ALA A 126 6.41 -2.94 -5.04
CA ALA A 126 7.85 -3.21 -4.99
C ALA A 126 8.23 -4.59 -5.54
N ASN A 127 7.23 -5.41 -5.88
CA ASN A 127 7.36 -6.80 -6.32
C ASN A 127 8.17 -7.65 -5.32
N ASP A 128 7.86 -7.48 -4.03
CA ASP A 128 8.43 -8.23 -2.91
C ASP A 128 7.34 -9.05 -2.20
N TRP A 129 7.14 -10.28 -2.68
CA TRP A 129 6.05 -11.14 -2.26
C TRP A 129 6.21 -11.67 -0.84
N GLU A 130 7.44 -11.95 -0.40
CA GLU A 130 7.72 -12.39 0.96
C GLU A 130 7.40 -11.27 1.94
N LEU A 131 7.81 -10.03 1.62
CA LEU A 131 7.48 -8.86 2.41
C LEU A 131 5.97 -8.61 2.42
N ALA A 132 5.28 -8.75 1.28
CA ALA A 132 3.83 -8.63 1.19
C ALA A 132 3.11 -9.65 2.08
N LEU A 133 3.55 -10.92 2.07
CA LEU A 133 3.02 -11.96 2.95
C LEU A 133 3.29 -11.68 4.43
N SER A 134 4.45 -11.12 4.76
CA SER A 134 4.82 -10.75 6.13
C SER A 134 3.88 -9.68 6.74
N VAL A 135 3.26 -8.85 5.89
CA VAL A 135 2.31 -7.79 6.26
C VAL A 135 0.88 -8.31 6.27
N THR A 136 0.47 -9.06 5.24
CA THR A 136 -0.92 -9.49 5.06
C THR A 136 -1.34 -10.62 6.00
N GLY A 137 -0.47 -11.62 6.20
CA GLY A 137 -0.82 -12.89 6.82
C GLY A 137 -1.43 -13.88 5.83
N ASP A 138 -1.19 -15.18 6.06
CA ASP A 138 -1.55 -16.30 5.18
C ASP A 138 -3.02 -16.77 5.28
N ASP A 139 -3.79 -16.14 6.17
CA ASP A 139 -5.21 -16.41 6.41
C ASP A 139 -6.15 -15.36 5.80
N THR A 140 -5.61 -14.27 5.25
CA THR A 140 -6.39 -13.20 4.62
C THR A 140 -6.65 -13.48 3.14
N ILE A 141 -7.73 -12.95 2.56
CA ILE A 141 -7.99 -13.06 1.11
C ILE A 141 -6.78 -12.62 0.30
N GLU A 142 -6.20 -11.49 0.67
CA GLU A 142 -5.01 -10.96 0.03
C GLU A 142 -3.81 -11.90 0.15
N GLY A 143 -3.52 -12.41 1.35
CA GLY A 143 -2.46 -13.39 1.57
C GLY A 143 -2.66 -14.66 0.74
N LEU A 144 -3.89 -15.15 0.65
CA LEU A 144 -4.25 -16.31 -0.19
C LEU A 144 -3.98 -16.02 -1.67
N LEU A 145 -4.32 -14.83 -2.17
CA LEU A 145 -4.00 -14.41 -3.54
C LEU A 145 -2.48 -14.30 -3.77
N LEU A 146 -1.74 -13.75 -2.80
CA LEU A 146 -0.27 -13.62 -2.85
C LEU A 146 0.44 -14.97 -2.90
N MET A 147 -0.08 -15.98 -2.20
CA MET A 147 0.41 -17.36 -2.24
C MET A 147 -0.05 -18.14 -3.48
N GLY A 148 -1.02 -17.62 -4.23
CA GLY A 148 -1.65 -18.34 -5.33
C GLY A 148 -2.63 -19.43 -4.88
N ASP A 149 -3.08 -19.42 -3.62
CA ASP A 149 -4.09 -20.34 -3.09
C ASP A 149 -5.50 -19.84 -3.42
N TYR A 150 -5.81 -19.80 -4.72
CA TYR A 150 -7.08 -19.29 -5.22
C TYR A 150 -8.27 -20.12 -4.76
N GLU A 151 -8.11 -21.42 -4.54
CA GLU A 151 -9.19 -22.30 -4.07
C GLU A 151 -9.59 -21.98 -2.63
N LYS A 152 -8.62 -21.75 -1.74
CA LYS A 152 -8.92 -21.30 -0.38
C LYS A 152 -9.47 -19.87 -0.38
N ALA A 153 -8.99 -18.99 -1.28
CA ALA A 153 -9.56 -17.65 -1.45
C ALA A 153 -11.04 -17.70 -1.84
N LYS A 154 -11.41 -18.53 -2.84
CA LYS A 154 -12.81 -18.73 -3.28
C LYS A 154 -13.72 -19.22 -2.15
N ARG A 155 -13.23 -20.12 -1.29
CA ARG A 155 -14.00 -20.63 -0.13
C ARG A 155 -14.26 -19.57 0.94
N THR A 156 -13.39 -18.57 1.02
CA THR A 156 -13.45 -17.51 2.04
C THR A 156 -14.27 -16.30 1.55
N LEU A 157 -14.28 -16.07 0.23
CA LEU A 157 -15.06 -15.02 -0.42
C LEU A 157 -16.55 -15.38 -0.50
N PRO A 158 -17.45 -14.36 -0.58
CA PRO A 158 -18.85 -14.59 -0.94
C PRO A 158 -19.01 -15.34 -2.26
N ARG A 159 -20.10 -16.11 -2.38
CA ARG A 159 -20.39 -16.89 -3.59
C ARG A 159 -20.68 -16.01 -4.79
N ASP A 160 -21.39 -14.91 -4.59
CA ASP A 160 -21.75 -13.96 -5.64
C ASP A 160 -20.98 -12.64 -5.45
N SER A 161 -20.37 -12.15 -6.52
CA SER A 161 -19.68 -10.87 -6.55
C SER A 161 -20.59 -9.67 -6.23
N THR A 162 -21.90 -9.80 -6.48
CA THR A 162 -22.90 -8.74 -6.25
C THR A 162 -23.20 -8.50 -4.77
N ASP A 163 -22.88 -9.46 -3.90
CA ASP A 163 -22.99 -9.34 -2.44
C ASP A 163 -21.87 -8.48 -1.83
N ILE A 164 -20.85 -8.12 -2.63
CA ILE A 164 -19.69 -7.37 -2.18
C ILE A 164 -19.92 -5.88 -2.47
N GLY A 165 -19.96 -5.04 -1.43
CA GLY A 165 -20.09 -3.59 -1.58
C GLY A 165 -18.78 -2.80 -1.71
N ASP A 166 -17.63 -3.46 -1.51
CA ASP A 166 -16.29 -2.85 -1.55
C ASP A 166 -15.57 -3.20 -2.87
N GLU A 167 -15.09 -2.20 -3.60
CA GLU A 167 -14.52 -2.41 -4.94
C GLU A 167 -13.16 -3.14 -4.90
N ILE A 168 -12.40 -3.01 -3.82
CA ILE A 168 -11.12 -3.73 -3.67
C ILE A 168 -11.40 -5.23 -3.51
N LEU A 169 -12.35 -5.57 -2.63
CA LEU A 169 -12.75 -6.96 -2.41
C LEU A 169 -13.42 -7.56 -3.65
N GLN A 170 -14.18 -6.78 -4.43
CA GLN A 170 -14.70 -7.21 -5.73
C GLN A 170 -13.57 -7.49 -6.74
N CYS A 171 -12.52 -6.65 -6.78
CA CYS A 171 -11.36 -6.93 -7.63
C CYS A 171 -10.66 -8.22 -7.19
N MET A 172 -10.44 -8.42 -5.89
CA MET A 172 -9.88 -9.66 -5.33
C MET A 172 -10.75 -10.88 -5.65
N TRP A 173 -12.07 -10.72 -5.64
CA TRP A 173 -13.01 -11.76 -6.09
C TRP A 173 -12.79 -12.09 -7.57
N GLY A 174 -12.74 -11.07 -8.43
CA GLY A 174 -12.44 -11.25 -9.86
C GLY A 174 -11.12 -12.00 -10.08
N ILE A 175 -10.08 -11.66 -9.32
CA ILE A 175 -8.78 -12.35 -9.37
C ILE A 175 -8.89 -13.81 -8.92
N ALA A 176 -9.54 -14.07 -7.77
CA ALA A 176 -9.69 -15.42 -7.22
C ALA A 176 -10.43 -16.35 -8.18
N TYR A 177 -11.52 -15.86 -8.79
CA TYR A 177 -12.32 -16.61 -9.74
C TYR A 177 -11.80 -16.55 -11.18
N GLN A 178 -10.74 -15.76 -11.43
CA GLN A 178 -10.21 -15.47 -12.76
C GLN A 178 -11.29 -14.90 -13.71
N ASP A 179 -12.22 -14.13 -13.16
CA ASP A 179 -13.34 -13.50 -13.85
C ASP A 179 -12.95 -12.08 -14.30
N GLN A 180 -12.54 -11.97 -15.57
CA GLN A 180 -12.11 -10.72 -16.19
C GLN A 180 -13.23 -9.65 -16.21
N PRO A 181 -14.48 -9.96 -16.61
CA PRO A 181 -15.57 -8.99 -16.55
C PRO A 181 -15.82 -8.39 -15.16
N VAL A 182 -15.78 -9.19 -14.10
CA VAL A 182 -15.98 -8.70 -12.73
C VAL A 182 -14.81 -7.81 -12.30
N PHE A 183 -13.56 -8.24 -12.57
CA PHE A 183 -12.37 -7.46 -12.28
C PHE A 183 -12.39 -6.08 -12.97
N ASP A 184 -12.62 -6.06 -14.28
CA ASP A 184 -12.63 -4.82 -15.08
C ASP A 184 -13.73 -3.86 -14.61
N LYS A 185 -14.92 -4.40 -14.28
CA LYS A 185 -16.05 -3.60 -13.80
C LYS A 185 -15.75 -2.98 -12.44
N ALA A 186 -15.20 -3.75 -11.50
CA ALA A 186 -14.85 -3.30 -10.16
C ALA A 186 -13.76 -2.22 -10.20
N LEU A 187 -12.68 -2.47 -10.96
CA LEU A 187 -11.59 -1.51 -11.14
C LEU A 187 -12.08 -0.20 -11.77
N LYS A 188 -12.97 -0.29 -12.76
CA LYS A 188 -13.58 0.90 -13.38
C LYS A 188 -14.45 1.68 -12.39
N GLU A 189 -15.24 1.02 -11.55
CA GLU A 189 -16.09 1.70 -10.57
C GLU A 189 -15.25 2.39 -9.49
N ARG A 190 -14.16 1.75 -9.03
CA ARG A 190 -13.18 2.34 -8.14
C ARG A 190 -12.66 3.68 -8.68
N ILE A 191 -12.23 3.73 -9.94
CA ILE A 191 -11.75 4.98 -10.57
C ILE A 191 -12.85 6.04 -10.64
N LYS A 192 -14.11 5.67 -10.90
CA LYS A 192 -15.22 6.63 -10.87
C LYS A 192 -15.41 7.23 -9.48
N ILE A 193 -15.35 6.41 -8.43
CA ILE A 193 -15.53 6.85 -7.04
C ILE A 193 -14.41 7.82 -6.64
N LEU A 194 -13.16 7.47 -6.94
CA LEU A 194 -12.00 8.34 -6.69
C LEU A 194 -12.16 9.70 -7.38
N ARG A 195 -12.59 9.71 -8.65
CA ARG A 195 -12.84 10.96 -9.39
C ARG A 195 -14.01 11.77 -8.81
N ARG A 196 -15.09 11.14 -8.35
CA ARG A 196 -16.21 11.83 -7.68
C ARG A 196 -15.77 12.51 -6.39
N GLN A 197 -14.81 11.91 -5.68
CA GLN A 197 -14.21 12.46 -4.47
C GLN A 197 -13.14 13.53 -4.76
N GLY A 198 -12.76 13.70 -6.04
CA GLY A 198 -11.72 14.61 -6.51
C GLY A 198 -11.91 16.08 -6.15
N SER A 199 -13.16 16.51 -5.90
CA SER A 199 -13.44 17.87 -5.39
C SER A 199 -12.92 18.12 -3.97
N ARG A 200 -12.72 17.06 -3.19
CA ARG A 200 -12.17 17.10 -1.83
C ARG A 200 -10.70 16.70 -1.78
N CYS A 201 -10.32 15.70 -2.58
CA CYS A 201 -8.94 15.25 -2.71
C CYS A 201 -8.73 14.67 -4.10
N SER A 202 -8.01 15.38 -4.96
CA SER A 202 -7.66 14.91 -6.29
C SER A 202 -6.64 13.78 -6.21
N THR A 203 -7.11 12.55 -6.47
CA THR A 203 -6.29 11.36 -6.63
C THR A 203 -5.46 11.50 -7.91
N ILE A 204 -4.14 11.64 -7.76
CA ILE A 204 -3.19 11.74 -8.87
C ILE A 204 -2.71 10.36 -9.35
N LEU A 205 -2.85 9.34 -8.51
CA LEU A 205 -2.49 7.94 -8.76
C LEU A 205 -3.35 7.03 -7.88
N ASP A 206 -3.83 5.90 -8.42
CA ASP A 206 -4.49 4.85 -7.64
C ASP A 206 -3.55 3.66 -7.41
N SER A 207 -2.61 3.81 -6.46
CA SER A 207 -1.63 2.77 -6.12
C SER A 207 -2.27 1.46 -5.64
N ARG A 208 -3.44 1.52 -4.99
CA ARG A 208 -4.23 0.33 -4.64
C ARG A 208 -4.73 -0.39 -5.90
N GLY A 209 -5.23 0.35 -6.89
CA GLY A 209 -5.62 -0.21 -8.18
C GLY A 209 -4.45 -0.85 -8.93
N LEU A 210 -3.28 -0.20 -8.93
CA LEU A 210 -2.06 -0.79 -9.52
C LEU A 210 -1.64 -2.10 -8.84
N ALA A 211 -1.70 -2.18 -7.50
CA ALA A 211 -1.40 -3.41 -6.78
C ALA A 211 -2.39 -4.55 -7.12
N LEU A 212 -3.68 -4.23 -7.29
CA LEU A 212 -4.68 -5.20 -7.77
C LEU A 212 -4.37 -5.68 -9.19
N ILE A 213 -3.93 -4.78 -10.08
CA ILE A 213 -3.50 -5.14 -11.44
C ILE A 213 -2.27 -6.07 -11.39
N GLN A 214 -1.26 -5.78 -10.57
CA GLN A 214 -0.10 -6.66 -10.41
C GLN A 214 -0.50 -8.08 -9.97
N LEU A 215 -1.44 -8.20 -9.02
CA LEU A 215 -1.99 -9.49 -8.60
C LEU A 215 -2.76 -10.21 -9.73
N ALA A 216 -3.54 -9.46 -10.52
CA ALA A 216 -4.29 -9.99 -11.65
C ALA A 216 -3.37 -10.49 -12.77
N LEU A 217 -2.34 -9.71 -13.13
CA LEU A 217 -1.32 -10.07 -14.12
C LEU A 217 -0.60 -11.37 -13.73
N ARG A 218 -0.22 -11.51 -12.45
CA ARG A 218 0.38 -12.74 -11.92
C ARG A 218 -0.54 -13.95 -12.02
N ARG A 219 -1.86 -13.74 -12.01
CA ARG A 219 -2.87 -14.77 -12.27
C ARG A 219 -3.17 -14.98 -13.76
N GLY A 220 -2.39 -14.38 -14.66
CA GLY A 220 -2.59 -14.48 -16.11
C GLY A 220 -3.85 -13.76 -16.60
N MET A 221 -4.36 -12.81 -15.83
CA MET A 221 -5.42 -11.89 -16.26
C MET A 221 -4.80 -10.66 -16.94
N THR A 222 -5.63 -9.80 -17.50
CA THR A 222 -5.19 -8.59 -18.20
C THR A 222 -5.81 -7.33 -17.60
N CYS A 223 -5.25 -6.15 -17.91
CA CYS A 223 -5.89 -4.87 -17.66
C CYS A 223 -5.97 -4.12 -18.98
N ASN A 224 -7.17 -3.62 -19.34
CA ASN A 224 -7.38 -2.80 -20.54
C ASN A 224 -7.81 -1.37 -20.19
N LEU A 225 -7.83 -1.02 -18.90
CA LEU A 225 -8.27 0.29 -18.45
C LEU A 225 -7.14 1.31 -18.61
N ASN A 226 -7.17 2.06 -19.72
CA ASN A 226 -6.21 3.12 -19.97
C ASN A 226 -6.71 4.46 -19.41
N VAL A 227 -6.25 4.80 -18.20
CA VAL A 227 -6.53 6.07 -17.49
C VAL A 227 -5.28 6.56 -16.78
N ILE A 228 -5.11 7.89 -16.66
CA ILE A 228 -3.90 8.51 -16.10
C ILE A 228 -3.60 8.09 -14.65
N GLU A 229 -4.62 7.78 -13.86
CA GLU A 229 -4.48 7.36 -12.46
C GLU A 229 -3.94 5.93 -12.31
N LEU A 230 -3.97 5.13 -13.39
CA LEU A 230 -3.51 3.74 -13.43
C LEU A 230 -2.51 3.56 -14.58
N PRO A 231 -1.27 4.04 -14.45
CA PRO A 231 -0.21 3.82 -15.43
C PRO A 231 0.30 2.38 -15.36
N TRP A 232 -0.57 1.40 -15.57
CA TRP A 232 -0.28 -0.02 -15.38
C TRP A 232 0.71 -0.56 -16.41
N GLU A 233 0.86 0.09 -17.55
CA GLU A 233 1.85 -0.25 -18.56
C GLU A 233 3.29 -0.05 -18.08
N LEU A 234 3.48 0.71 -16.99
CA LEU A 234 4.78 0.90 -16.34
C LEU A 234 5.14 -0.25 -15.39
N LEU A 235 4.17 -1.10 -15.03
CA LEU A 235 4.41 -2.23 -14.14
C LEU A 235 5.30 -3.25 -14.85
N ASP A 236 6.28 -3.76 -14.11
CA ASP A 236 7.17 -4.82 -14.54
C ASP A 236 7.18 -5.95 -13.49
N ASP A 237 7.79 -7.08 -13.84
CA ASP A 237 7.95 -8.24 -12.96
C ASP A 237 9.31 -8.22 -12.22
N GLU A 238 10.03 -7.11 -12.25
CA GLU A 238 11.35 -6.99 -11.64
C GLU A 238 11.22 -6.51 -10.18
N PRO A 239 11.86 -7.18 -9.21
CA PRO A 239 11.90 -6.70 -7.83
C PRO A 239 12.50 -5.30 -7.72
N ALA A 240 12.16 -4.57 -6.65
CA ALA A 240 12.84 -3.32 -6.32
C ALA A 240 14.36 -3.54 -6.15
N ASP A 241 15.17 -2.61 -6.67
CA ASP A 241 16.60 -2.58 -6.35
C ASP A 241 16.81 -2.16 -4.89
N LYS A 242 17.27 -3.09 -4.07
CA LYS A 242 17.46 -2.93 -2.63
C LYS A 242 18.85 -2.39 -2.26
N ALA A 243 19.74 -2.17 -3.24
CA ALA A 243 21.10 -1.74 -2.96
C ALA A 243 21.13 -0.41 -2.19
N GLY A 244 21.75 -0.44 -1.02
CA GLY A 244 21.87 0.72 -0.11
C GLY A 244 20.56 1.14 0.57
N LEU A 245 19.50 0.32 0.51
CA LEU A 245 18.25 0.57 1.22
C LEU A 245 18.25 -0.17 2.55
N SER A 246 18.16 0.59 3.64
CA SER A 246 17.95 0.08 4.99
C SER A 246 17.08 1.05 5.77
N LEU A 247 16.21 0.53 6.64
CA LEU A 247 15.50 1.38 7.57
C LEU A 247 16.41 1.61 8.79
N PRO A 248 16.57 2.85 9.28
CA PRO A 248 17.32 3.08 10.50
C PRO A 248 16.59 2.48 11.71
N PHE A 249 17.37 2.09 12.72
CA PHE A 249 16.91 1.57 14.00
C PHE A 249 16.26 0.17 13.97
N GLU A 250 16.49 -0.63 12.92
CA GLU A 250 15.96 -1.99 12.84
C GLU A 250 16.52 -2.92 13.91
N ASP A 251 17.82 -2.82 14.20
CA ASP A 251 18.48 -3.62 15.23
C ASP A 251 17.97 -3.26 16.63
N GLU A 252 17.86 -1.97 16.93
CA GLU A 252 17.32 -1.47 18.20
C GLU A 252 15.86 -1.88 18.39
N LEU A 253 15.05 -1.82 17.33
CA LEU A 253 13.68 -2.32 17.36
C LEU A 253 13.65 -3.82 17.66
N GLN A 254 14.52 -4.59 17.02
CA GLN A 254 14.59 -6.03 17.21
C GLN A 254 14.92 -6.39 18.66
N GLU A 255 15.88 -5.71 19.26
CA GLU A 255 16.19 -5.88 20.68
C GLU A 255 15.01 -5.54 21.59
N ILE A 256 14.29 -4.45 21.30
CA ILE A 256 13.11 -4.01 22.07
C ILE A 256 12.02 -5.09 22.02
N ILE A 257 11.78 -5.69 20.85
CA ILE A 257 10.80 -6.76 20.68
C ILE A 257 11.23 -8.02 21.46
N GLN A 258 12.47 -8.47 21.29
CA GLN A 258 12.99 -9.66 21.97
C GLN A 258 12.91 -9.54 23.50
N LYS A 259 13.32 -8.39 24.06
CA LYS A 259 13.23 -8.12 25.50
C LYS A 259 11.77 -8.23 26.00
N ARG A 260 10.81 -7.69 25.24
CA ARG A 260 9.38 -7.78 25.61
C ARG A 260 8.84 -9.21 25.56
N GLU A 261 9.28 -10.01 24.60
CA GLU A 261 8.88 -11.42 24.48
C GLU A 261 9.47 -12.25 25.62
N MET A 262 10.73 -12.03 25.99
CA MET A 262 11.35 -12.70 27.13
C MET A 262 10.67 -12.36 28.47
N HIS A 263 10.26 -11.11 28.70
CA HIS A 263 9.56 -10.71 29.92
C HIS A 263 8.10 -11.18 29.99
N ARG A 264 7.62 -11.93 28.99
CA ARG A 264 6.28 -12.53 28.96
C ARG A 264 6.28 -14.05 29.18
N LEU A 265 7.45 -14.69 29.09
CA LEU A 265 7.66 -16.09 29.45
C LEU A 265 7.90 -16.20 30.97
#